data_AF-A0A520Y6L1-F1
#
_entry.id   AF-A0A520Y6L1-F1
#
_cell.length_a   1.000
_cell.length_b   1.000
_cell.length_c   1.000
_cell.angle_alpha   90.00
_cell.angle_beta   90.00
_cell.angle_gamma   90.00
#
_symmetry.space_group_name_H-M   'P 1'
#
loop_
_entity.id
_entity.type
_entity.pdbx_description
1 polymer ?
#
loop_
_entity_poly.entity_id
_entity_poly.type
_entity_poly.pdbx_seq_one_letter_code
_entity_poly.pdbx_strand_id
1 'polypeptide(L)'
;MTVLATACASTSGKVLSDGPEESNSTATTFVPPLTGPFDPTGGAARDTTGAELIVDADYATTLPRLLSSLPWDTDWSRRSFADWSELIRGLQQNDPRDVIPPIDSPVFETVDAASQWLGPREPGALVRHGDEVRFYPLGILTRHEIVNDVIGDVPIAVTFCPLCNTAITFDRRVDGEVLRLGVSGLLRNSDLVMWDATTLSLWQQLTGVGLVGEYAGTQLDIIPSAIVSFEQFATDFPDGRSLAAESGGGRRAYGINPYRGYSTSESPFLFAGELDDRYPALSRVVGVDIGAGKAYPFSELKQVGAINDTVDGQAIVVWLAGDTADALDDQAIAISQEIGTAVAFDRVVDGQELSFTATDSDRFVDDQTGSIWSVLGLAVDGELEGTQLRLAPHRNEFWFAWAAFFADATVYGG
;
A
#
# COMPACT_ATOMS: atom_id res chain seq x y z
N MET A 1 22.49 -31.41 39.92
CA MET A 1 23.06 -31.58 41.27
C MET A 1 23.03 -30.21 41.93
N THR A 2 22.04 -30.04 42.79
CA THR A 2 21.66 -28.85 43.57
C THR A 2 22.72 -28.47 44.60
N VAL A 3 22.98 -27.18 44.85
CA VAL A 3 23.13 -26.64 46.23
C VAL A 3 22.67 -25.17 46.27
N LEU A 4 21.67 -24.94 47.12
CA LEU A 4 21.19 -23.67 47.69
C LEU A 4 21.96 -23.33 48.99
N ALA A 5 22.08 -22.05 49.34
CA ALA A 5 21.96 -21.51 50.73
C ALA A 5 21.90 -19.95 50.68
N THR A 6 20.82 -19.21 51.01
CA THR A 6 20.24 -18.76 52.32
C THR A 6 21.26 -18.06 53.26
N ALA A 7 21.02 -16.95 53.99
CA ALA A 7 19.81 -16.26 54.47
C ALA A 7 20.10 -14.83 55.03
N CYS A 8 19.06 -13.98 54.98
CA CYS A 8 18.51 -12.99 55.95
C CYS A 8 19.36 -12.06 56.86
N ALA A 9 18.93 -10.79 56.95
CA ALA A 9 18.83 -10.03 58.20
C ALA A 9 17.69 -8.97 58.14
N SER A 10 16.91 -8.90 59.22
CA SER A 10 15.81 -7.96 59.51
C SER A 10 16.33 -6.63 60.07
N THR A 11 15.56 -5.53 60.09
CA THR A 11 14.58 -5.12 61.14
C THR A 11 14.18 -3.65 60.99
N SER A 12 12.96 -3.36 61.43
CA SER A 12 12.13 -2.17 61.35
C SER A 12 12.61 -0.91 62.11
N GLY A 13 12.12 0.27 61.69
CA GLY A 13 12.10 1.49 62.50
C GLY A 13 11.24 2.60 61.87
N LYS A 14 10.05 2.85 62.42
CA LYS A 14 9.17 4.00 62.12
C LYS A 14 9.54 5.19 63.01
N VAL A 15 9.57 6.41 62.46
CA VAL A 15 9.39 7.68 63.20
C VAL A 15 8.57 8.65 62.33
N LEU A 16 7.59 9.32 62.95
CA LEU A 16 6.64 10.30 62.42
C LEU A 16 7.20 11.74 62.45
N SER A 17 6.82 12.60 61.49
CA SER A 17 6.18 13.91 61.75
C SER A 17 5.87 14.69 60.46
N ASP A 18 4.62 15.13 60.33
CA ASP A 18 4.07 16.09 59.35
C ASP A 18 4.77 17.46 59.43
N GLY A 19 5.17 18.13 58.34
CA GLY A 19 4.41 18.96 57.37
C GLY A 19 5.29 20.20 57.04
N PRO A 20 5.01 21.07 56.02
CA PRO A 20 3.71 21.36 55.42
C PRO A 20 3.69 21.59 53.88
N GLU A 21 2.51 21.98 53.38
CA GLU A 21 2.20 22.70 52.13
C GLU A 21 2.10 21.91 50.82
N GLU A 22 0.86 21.43 50.57
CA GLU A 22 0.31 21.25 49.23
C GLU A 22 0.36 22.58 48.46
N SER A 23 1.26 22.67 47.47
CA SER A 23 1.02 23.51 46.31
C SER A 23 0.41 22.62 45.23
N ASN A 24 -0.84 22.93 44.88
CA ASN A 24 -1.54 22.37 43.75
C ASN A 24 -0.82 22.81 42.46
N SER A 25 0.21 22.07 42.08
CA SER A 25 0.70 22.04 40.71
C SER A 25 -0.17 21.03 39.98
N THR A 26 -1.27 21.50 39.41
CA THR A 26 -1.81 20.85 38.21
C THR A 26 -0.70 20.90 37.18
N ALA A 27 0.10 19.84 37.13
CA ALA A 27 0.92 19.51 36.00
C ALA A 27 -0.04 19.33 34.83
N THR A 28 -0.30 20.42 34.11
CA THR A 28 -0.81 20.38 32.76
C THR A 28 0.17 19.49 32.01
N THR A 29 -0.22 18.22 31.88
CA THR A 29 0.49 17.27 31.06
C THR A 29 0.37 17.85 29.67
N PHE A 30 1.49 18.40 29.18
CA PHE A 30 1.62 18.76 27.79
C PHE A 30 1.37 17.48 26.99
N VAL A 31 0.21 17.43 26.32
CA VAL A 31 -0.11 16.44 25.31
C VAL A 31 0.38 17.07 24.01
N PRO A 32 1.49 16.58 23.39
CA PRO A 32 1.91 17.10 22.11
C PRO A 32 0.80 16.86 21.07
N PRO A 33 0.62 17.75 20.07
CA PRO A 33 -0.31 17.50 18.98
C PRO A 33 0.07 16.21 18.23
N LEU A 34 -0.96 15.49 17.80
CA LEU A 34 -0.92 14.19 17.12
C LEU A 34 -0.37 14.36 15.69
N THR A 35 0.95 14.41 15.54
CA THR A 35 1.62 14.66 14.25
C THR A 35 2.74 13.64 14.03
N GLY A 36 2.42 12.54 13.36
CA GLY A 36 3.39 11.71 12.65
C GLY A 36 3.29 11.96 11.14
N PRO A 37 4.29 11.57 10.34
CA PRO A 37 4.18 11.61 8.88
C PRO A 37 3.02 10.75 8.35
N PHE A 38 2.46 11.05 7.17
CA PHE A 38 1.40 10.27 6.48
C PHE A 38 -0.03 10.35 7.11
N ASP A 39 -0.94 11.21 6.62
CA ASP A 39 -2.35 11.24 7.06
C ASP A 39 -3.26 10.38 6.13
N PRO A 40 -3.90 9.30 6.63
CA PRO A 40 -4.71 8.37 5.82
C PRO A 40 -6.12 8.89 5.49
N THR A 41 -6.51 10.09 5.92
CA THR A 41 -7.85 10.64 5.66
C THR A 41 -8.10 11.04 4.20
N GLY A 42 -7.14 10.79 3.31
CA GLY A 42 -7.17 11.06 1.87
C GLY A 42 -7.47 9.86 0.96
N GLY A 43 -8.20 8.85 1.44
CA GLY A 43 -8.62 7.71 0.61
C GLY A 43 -9.53 8.13 -0.55
N ALA A 44 -9.45 7.41 -1.68
CA ALA A 44 -10.47 7.50 -2.72
C ALA A 44 -11.82 7.16 -2.09
N ALA A 45 -12.80 8.06 -2.19
CA ALA A 45 -14.18 7.69 -1.93
C ALA A 45 -14.58 6.59 -2.93
N ARG A 46 -15.54 5.73 -2.55
CA ARG A 46 -16.14 4.75 -3.48
C ARG A 46 -16.46 5.44 -4.79
N ASP A 47 -15.84 4.98 -5.86
CA ASP A 47 -16.27 5.41 -7.17
C ASP A 47 -17.61 4.71 -7.44
N THR A 48 -18.68 5.47 -7.30
CA THR A 48 -20.05 4.97 -7.49
C THR A 48 -20.46 4.94 -8.97
N THR A 49 -19.53 5.16 -9.91
CA THR A 49 -19.67 4.58 -11.26
C THR A 49 -19.59 3.06 -11.15
N GLY A 50 -20.65 2.48 -10.58
CA GLY A 50 -20.80 1.05 -10.41
C GLY A 50 -20.58 0.38 -11.75
N ALA A 51 -19.53 -0.43 -11.83
CA ALA A 51 -19.30 -1.29 -12.97
C ALA A 51 -20.62 -2.01 -13.27
N GLU A 52 -21.09 -1.92 -14.52
CA GLU A 52 -22.41 -2.42 -14.90
C GLU A 52 -22.54 -3.88 -14.49
N LEU A 53 -23.43 -4.14 -13.52
CA LEU A 53 -23.64 -5.49 -13.03
C LEU A 53 -24.37 -6.29 -14.10
N ILE A 54 -23.70 -7.30 -14.62
CA ILE A 54 -24.24 -8.24 -15.59
C ILE A 54 -24.70 -9.48 -14.84
N VAL A 55 -25.98 -9.81 -14.98
CA VAL A 55 -26.59 -11.03 -14.46
C VAL A 55 -26.96 -11.92 -15.63
N ASP A 56 -26.19 -13.00 -15.82
CA ASP A 56 -26.35 -13.98 -16.90
C ASP A 56 -26.91 -15.29 -16.33
N ALA A 57 -28.21 -15.50 -16.50
CA ALA A 57 -28.87 -16.74 -16.07
C ALA A 57 -28.39 -17.98 -16.86
N ASP A 58 -27.83 -17.78 -18.05
CA ASP A 58 -27.33 -18.84 -18.93
C ASP A 58 -25.79 -18.92 -18.93
N TYR A 59 -25.14 -18.36 -17.89
CA TYR A 59 -23.68 -18.28 -17.76
C TYR A 59 -22.97 -19.62 -18.00
N ALA A 60 -23.60 -20.74 -17.68
CA ALA A 60 -23.03 -22.08 -17.88
C ALA A 60 -22.69 -22.39 -19.34
N THR A 61 -23.32 -21.69 -20.29
CA THR A 61 -23.05 -21.82 -21.74
C THR A 61 -21.97 -20.86 -22.24
N THR A 62 -21.75 -19.75 -21.54
CA THR A 62 -20.81 -18.67 -21.92
C THR A 62 -19.50 -18.75 -21.14
N LEU A 63 -19.51 -19.36 -19.95
CA LEU A 63 -18.34 -19.50 -19.08
C LEU A 63 -17.29 -20.40 -19.76
N PRO A 64 -16.08 -19.90 -20.02
CA PRO A 64 -15.03 -20.68 -20.64
C PRO A 64 -14.73 -21.95 -19.86
N ARG A 65 -14.43 -23.03 -20.59
CA ARG A 65 -14.09 -24.33 -20.00
C ARG A 65 -13.01 -24.21 -18.92
N LEU A 66 -12.05 -23.32 -19.15
CA LEU A 66 -10.96 -22.98 -18.24
C LEU A 66 -11.47 -22.62 -16.84
N LEU A 67 -12.48 -21.75 -16.74
CA LEU A 67 -13.07 -21.29 -15.48
C LEU A 67 -14.07 -22.31 -14.93
N SER A 68 -14.94 -22.88 -15.79
CA SER A 68 -15.94 -23.88 -15.37
C SER A 68 -15.33 -25.18 -14.81
N SER A 69 -14.04 -25.43 -15.07
CA SER A 69 -13.32 -26.60 -14.56
C SER A 69 -12.72 -26.42 -13.16
N LEU A 70 -12.75 -25.19 -12.62
CA LEU A 70 -12.26 -24.89 -11.28
C LEU A 70 -13.21 -25.51 -10.24
N PRO A 71 -12.69 -26.06 -9.14
CA PRO A 71 -13.50 -26.69 -8.10
C PRO A 71 -14.12 -25.64 -7.15
N TRP A 72 -14.71 -24.59 -7.70
CA TRP A 72 -15.19 -23.42 -6.97
C TRP A 72 -16.70 -23.34 -7.03
N ASP A 73 -17.33 -23.07 -5.88
CA ASP A 73 -18.78 -22.84 -5.77
C ASP A 73 -19.12 -21.34 -5.87
N THR A 74 -18.34 -20.60 -6.66
CA THR A 74 -18.53 -19.18 -6.93
C THR A 74 -19.80 -18.98 -7.78
N ASP A 75 -20.60 -17.95 -7.46
CA ASP A 75 -21.71 -17.54 -8.31
C ASP A 75 -21.22 -16.85 -9.59
N TRP A 76 -20.98 -17.63 -10.63
CA TRP A 76 -20.55 -17.14 -11.95
C TRP A 76 -21.66 -16.45 -12.75
N SER A 77 -22.91 -16.42 -12.26
CA SER A 77 -24.02 -15.74 -12.95
C SER A 77 -23.95 -14.22 -12.83
N ARG A 78 -23.15 -13.70 -11.89
CA ARG A 78 -23.02 -12.27 -11.60
C ARG A 78 -21.60 -11.81 -11.89
N ARG A 79 -21.44 -10.77 -12.71
CA ARG A 79 -20.11 -10.19 -13.03
C ARG A 79 -20.17 -8.70 -13.36
N SER A 80 -19.02 -8.02 -13.30
CA SER A 80 -18.90 -6.57 -13.53
C SER A 80 -17.98 -6.19 -14.71
N PHE A 81 -17.61 -7.14 -15.56
CA PHE A 81 -16.81 -6.94 -16.78
C PHE A 81 -17.44 -7.74 -17.91
N ALA A 82 -17.30 -7.32 -19.17
CA ALA A 82 -18.11 -7.83 -20.28
C ALA A 82 -17.66 -9.18 -20.84
N ASP A 83 -16.35 -9.39 -21.00
CA ASP A 83 -15.79 -10.54 -21.71
C ASP A 83 -15.02 -11.48 -20.77
N TRP A 84 -15.41 -12.76 -20.74
CA TRP A 84 -14.72 -13.80 -19.97
C TRP A 84 -13.25 -14.01 -20.39
N SER A 85 -12.87 -13.60 -21.60
CA SER A 85 -11.49 -13.69 -22.07
C SER A 85 -10.52 -12.80 -21.27
N GLU A 86 -11.06 -11.79 -20.58
CA GLU A 86 -10.30 -10.91 -19.68
C GLU A 86 -9.78 -11.65 -18.44
N LEU A 87 -10.43 -12.76 -18.02
CA LEU A 87 -9.97 -13.60 -16.91
C LEU A 87 -9.12 -14.76 -17.43
N ILE A 88 -7.85 -14.75 -17.06
CA ILE A 88 -6.90 -15.81 -17.41
C ILE A 88 -6.37 -16.52 -16.15
N ARG A 89 -5.81 -17.72 -16.34
CA ARG A 89 -5.12 -18.45 -15.26
C ARG A 89 -3.65 -18.07 -15.20
N GLY A 90 -3.26 -17.37 -14.14
CA GLY A 90 -1.85 -17.15 -13.82
C GLY A 90 -1.19 -18.42 -13.26
N LEU A 91 -1.95 -19.23 -12.53
CA LEU A 91 -1.50 -20.46 -11.90
C LEU A 91 -2.19 -21.70 -12.48
N GLN A 92 -1.42 -22.77 -12.71
CA GLN A 92 -1.88 -23.95 -13.47
C GLN A 92 -2.46 -25.08 -12.61
N GLN A 93 -2.35 -25.01 -11.27
CA GLN A 93 -2.80 -26.04 -10.32
C GLN A 93 -4.32 -26.25 -10.35
N ASN A 94 -4.83 -27.48 -10.14
CA ASN A 94 -6.27 -27.77 -10.26
C ASN A 94 -7.18 -26.81 -9.46
N ASP A 95 -6.85 -26.54 -8.19
CA ASP A 95 -7.37 -25.38 -7.46
C ASP A 95 -6.20 -24.41 -7.27
N PRO A 96 -6.22 -23.23 -7.92
CA PRO A 96 -5.14 -22.26 -7.81
C PRO A 96 -5.29 -21.33 -6.60
N ARG A 97 -6.42 -21.37 -5.87
CA ARG A 97 -6.64 -20.52 -4.68
C ARG A 97 -5.58 -20.77 -3.62
N ASP A 98 -4.99 -19.68 -3.16
CA ASP A 98 -3.98 -19.62 -2.09
C ASP A 98 -2.75 -20.54 -2.32
N VAL A 99 -2.50 -20.95 -3.57
CA VAL A 99 -1.23 -21.60 -3.95
C VAL A 99 -0.06 -20.67 -3.67
N ILE A 100 -0.26 -19.37 -3.89
CA ILE A 100 0.52 -18.31 -3.24
C ILE A 100 -0.20 -18.01 -1.92
N PRO A 101 0.36 -18.42 -0.76
CA PRO A 101 -0.37 -18.39 0.49
C PRO A 101 -0.43 -16.95 1.04
N PRO A 102 -1.63 -16.40 1.31
CA PRO A 102 -1.73 -15.13 2.02
C PRO A 102 -1.24 -15.27 3.46
N ILE A 103 -0.91 -14.15 4.10
CA ILE A 103 -0.59 -14.11 5.54
C ILE A 103 -1.85 -13.70 6.30
N ASP A 104 -2.48 -14.65 6.99
CA ASP A 104 -3.72 -14.44 7.76
C ASP A 104 -3.49 -14.16 9.25
N SER A 105 -2.24 -14.26 9.71
CA SER A 105 -1.86 -14.04 11.10
C SER A 105 -0.50 -13.35 11.15
N PRO A 106 -0.43 -12.08 10.69
CA PRO A 106 0.83 -11.36 10.65
C PRO A 106 1.40 -11.15 12.05
N VAL A 107 2.72 -11.28 12.15
CA VAL A 107 3.49 -10.92 13.34
C VAL A 107 4.37 -9.75 12.97
N PHE A 108 4.50 -8.81 13.89
CA PHE A 108 5.27 -7.59 13.68
C PHE A 108 6.49 -7.54 14.60
N GLU A 109 7.51 -6.84 14.15
CA GLU A 109 8.73 -6.57 14.88
C GLU A 109 9.07 -5.08 14.88
N THR A 110 9.99 -4.68 15.76
CA THR A 110 10.50 -3.30 15.84
C THR A 110 11.40 -2.98 14.65
N VAL A 111 11.54 -1.69 14.32
CA VAL A 111 12.52 -1.18 13.34
C VAL A 111 13.91 -1.79 13.54
N ASP A 112 14.43 -1.79 14.77
CA ASP A 112 15.76 -2.36 15.08
C ASP A 112 15.89 -3.84 14.72
N ALA A 113 14.83 -4.63 14.94
CA ALA A 113 14.82 -6.06 14.63
C ALA A 113 14.75 -6.30 13.12
N ALA A 114 13.90 -5.53 12.43
CA ALA A 114 13.76 -5.58 10.98
C ALA A 114 15.07 -5.19 10.25
N SER A 115 15.81 -4.21 10.78
CA SER A 115 17.10 -3.78 10.25
C SER A 115 18.18 -4.87 10.23
N GLN A 116 17.99 -5.97 10.97
CA GLN A 116 18.93 -7.10 10.97
C GLN A 116 18.88 -7.93 9.69
N TRP A 117 17.81 -7.79 8.89
CA TRP A 117 17.63 -8.59 7.68
C TRP A 117 17.13 -7.79 6.47
N LEU A 118 16.50 -6.63 6.66
CA LEU A 118 16.14 -5.71 5.59
C LEU A 118 17.28 -4.74 5.30
N GLY A 119 17.63 -4.61 4.02
CA GLY A 119 18.47 -3.52 3.54
C GLY A 119 17.77 -2.16 3.66
N PRO A 120 18.50 -1.06 3.88
CA PRO A 120 17.92 0.28 4.06
C PRO A 120 17.06 0.74 2.88
N ARG A 121 17.46 0.35 1.67
CA ARG A 121 16.77 0.71 0.43
C ARG A 121 15.64 -0.23 0.04
N GLU A 122 15.45 -1.34 0.75
CA GLU A 122 14.43 -2.31 0.38
C GLU A 122 13.03 -1.68 0.52
N PRO A 123 12.17 -1.81 -0.51
CA PRO A 123 10.86 -1.21 -0.52
C PRO A 123 9.86 -1.99 0.35
N GLY A 124 8.89 -1.27 0.89
CA GLY A 124 7.71 -1.84 1.53
C GLY A 124 6.51 -0.91 1.42
N ALA A 125 5.31 -1.49 1.53
CA ALA A 125 4.10 -0.71 1.67
C ALA A 125 4.05 -0.12 3.08
N LEU A 126 3.95 1.20 3.17
CA LEU A 126 3.70 1.95 4.39
C LEU A 126 2.19 2.16 4.52
N VAL A 127 1.63 1.73 5.65
CA VAL A 127 0.22 1.94 6.00
C VAL A 127 0.17 2.56 7.38
N ARG A 128 -0.59 3.63 7.53
CA ARG A 128 -0.86 4.24 8.84
C ARG A 128 -2.36 4.32 9.07
N HIS A 129 -2.78 4.01 10.28
CA HIS A 129 -4.13 4.26 10.75
C HIS A 129 -4.08 4.79 12.18
N GLY A 130 -4.54 6.04 12.37
CA GLY A 130 -4.34 6.75 13.64
C GLY A 130 -2.85 6.88 13.99
N ASP A 131 -2.47 6.40 15.17
CA ASP A 131 -1.08 6.43 15.66
C ASP A 131 -0.30 5.17 15.31
N GLU A 132 -0.96 4.14 14.76
CA GLU A 132 -0.30 2.90 14.37
C GLU A 132 0.23 2.98 12.94
N VAL A 133 1.54 2.75 12.79
CA VAL A 133 2.25 2.75 11.51
C VAL A 133 2.84 1.37 11.28
N ARG A 134 2.58 0.79 10.11
CA ARG A 134 3.07 -0.52 9.71
C ARG A 134 3.78 -0.47 8.37
N PHE A 135 4.87 -1.22 8.30
CA PHE A 135 5.66 -1.43 7.10
C PHE A 135 5.55 -2.89 6.67
N TYR A 136 5.19 -3.12 5.41
CA TYR A 136 5.02 -4.44 4.83
C TYR A 136 6.07 -4.62 3.72
N PRO A 137 7.22 -5.25 4.01
CA PRO A 137 8.31 -5.36 3.04
C PRO A 137 7.85 -6.05 1.75
N LEU A 138 8.13 -5.45 0.59
CA LEU A 138 7.78 -6.06 -0.70
C LEU A 138 8.55 -7.37 -0.93
N GLY A 139 9.69 -7.55 -0.28
CA GLY A 139 10.38 -8.85 -0.22
C GLY A 139 9.49 -9.97 0.33
N ILE A 140 8.60 -9.68 1.28
CA ILE A 140 7.57 -10.61 1.77
C ILE A 140 6.38 -10.63 0.81
N LEU A 141 5.85 -9.46 0.42
CA LEU A 141 4.64 -9.39 -0.39
C LEU A 141 4.81 -10.00 -1.79
N THR A 142 6.00 -9.99 -2.41
CA THR A 142 6.28 -10.71 -3.66
C THR A 142 6.10 -12.23 -3.56
N ARG A 143 6.03 -12.79 -2.35
CA ARG A 143 5.91 -14.23 -2.08
C ARG A 143 4.55 -14.66 -1.53
N HIS A 144 3.74 -13.68 -1.11
CA HIS A 144 2.50 -13.88 -0.37
C HIS A 144 1.33 -13.09 -0.94
N GLU A 145 1.61 -11.99 -1.63
CA GLU A 145 0.73 -11.06 -2.35
C GLU A 145 -0.35 -10.37 -1.50
N ILE A 146 -0.80 -10.97 -0.40
CA ILE A 146 -1.85 -10.45 0.49
C ILE A 146 -1.48 -10.73 1.95
N VAL A 147 -1.64 -9.71 2.79
CA VAL A 147 -1.59 -9.82 4.26
C VAL A 147 -2.94 -9.34 4.81
N ASN A 148 -3.70 -10.25 5.41
CA ASN A 148 -4.92 -9.91 6.15
C ASN A 148 -4.53 -9.53 7.57
N ASP A 149 -4.79 -8.27 7.93
CA ASP A 149 -4.30 -7.66 9.15
C ASP A 149 -5.41 -6.85 9.85
N VAL A 150 -5.09 -6.31 11.02
CA VAL A 150 -5.91 -5.37 11.79
C VAL A 150 -5.01 -4.29 12.37
N ILE A 151 -5.20 -3.03 11.98
CA ILE A 151 -4.53 -1.85 12.55
C ILE A 151 -5.55 -1.09 13.39
N GLY A 152 -5.29 -0.92 14.68
CA GLY A 152 -6.30 -0.42 15.62
C GLY A 152 -7.55 -1.33 15.61
N ASP A 153 -8.69 -0.77 15.21
CA ASP A 153 -9.97 -1.46 15.04
C ASP A 153 -10.35 -1.71 13.57
N VAL A 154 -9.48 -1.33 12.63
CA VAL A 154 -9.75 -1.45 11.20
C VAL A 154 -9.13 -2.73 10.65
N PRO A 155 -9.94 -3.71 10.22
CA PRO A 155 -9.44 -4.88 9.53
C PRO A 155 -9.03 -4.49 8.11
N ILE A 156 -7.79 -4.76 7.75
CA ILE A 156 -7.23 -4.37 6.46
C ILE A 156 -6.71 -5.57 5.67
N ALA A 157 -6.61 -5.42 4.36
CA ALA A 157 -5.84 -6.30 3.49
C ALA A 157 -4.78 -5.48 2.76
N VAL A 158 -3.51 -5.72 3.06
CA VAL A 158 -2.37 -5.12 2.33
C VAL A 158 -2.01 -6.03 1.19
N THR A 159 -2.08 -5.53 -0.03
CA THR A 159 -1.90 -6.31 -1.25
C THR A 159 -0.74 -5.78 -2.07
N PHE A 160 -0.06 -6.66 -2.80
CA PHE A 160 0.93 -6.29 -3.80
C PHE A 160 0.81 -7.22 -5.00
N CYS A 161 0.61 -6.65 -6.19
CA CYS A 161 0.75 -7.39 -7.45
C CYS A 161 2.14 -7.13 -8.04
N PRO A 162 3.04 -8.14 -8.05
CA PRO A 162 4.37 -8.00 -8.65
C PRO A 162 4.31 -7.74 -10.15
N LEU A 163 3.28 -8.22 -10.86
CA LEU A 163 3.17 -8.04 -12.31
C LEU A 163 2.85 -6.60 -12.70
N CYS A 164 2.16 -5.87 -11.82
CA CYS A 164 1.76 -4.47 -12.01
C CYS A 164 2.64 -3.48 -11.23
N ASN A 165 3.53 -3.96 -10.35
CA ASN A 165 4.30 -3.16 -9.39
C ASN A 165 3.41 -2.22 -8.55
N THR A 166 2.25 -2.73 -8.11
CA THR A 166 1.26 -1.92 -7.38
C THR A 166 0.99 -2.51 -6.01
N ALA A 167 0.99 -1.65 -4.99
CA ALA A 167 0.63 -1.98 -3.62
C ALA A 167 -0.62 -1.19 -3.24
N ILE A 168 -1.67 -1.89 -2.77
CA ILE A 168 -2.94 -1.27 -2.38
C ILE A 168 -3.40 -1.90 -1.08
N THR A 169 -3.92 -1.04 -0.19
CA THR A 169 -4.50 -1.46 1.07
C THR A 169 -6.00 -1.25 1.03
N PHE A 170 -6.75 -2.24 1.49
CA PHE A 170 -8.22 -2.20 1.55
C PHE A 170 -8.71 -2.31 2.99
N ASP A 171 -9.78 -1.60 3.33
CA ASP A 171 -10.66 -2.04 4.42
C ASP A 171 -11.40 -3.29 3.94
N ARG A 172 -11.28 -4.40 4.67
CA ARG A 172 -11.87 -5.68 4.28
C ARG A 172 -13.29 -5.89 4.82
N ARG A 173 -13.97 -4.83 5.27
CA ARG A 173 -15.38 -4.87 5.67
C ARG A 173 -16.30 -4.62 4.48
N VAL A 174 -17.23 -5.55 4.26
CA VAL A 174 -18.30 -5.41 3.26
C VAL A 174 -19.60 -5.88 3.90
N ASP A 175 -20.64 -5.05 3.84
CA ASP A 175 -21.97 -5.34 4.39
C ASP A 175 -21.99 -5.85 5.84
N GLY A 176 -21.05 -5.34 6.65
CA GLY A 176 -20.89 -5.69 8.07
C GLY A 176 -20.06 -6.96 8.33
N GLU A 177 -19.65 -7.68 7.28
CA GLU A 177 -18.79 -8.84 7.36
C GLU A 177 -17.32 -8.46 7.17
N VAL A 178 -16.43 -9.10 7.91
CA VAL A 178 -14.98 -8.93 7.74
C VAL A 178 -14.46 -10.05 6.83
N LEU A 179 -14.15 -9.71 5.59
CA LEU A 179 -13.71 -10.67 4.59
C LEU A 179 -12.27 -11.14 4.86
N ARG A 180 -12.01 -12.43 4.64
CA ARG A 180 -10.65 -12.94 4.43
C ARG A 180 -10.39 -12.93 2.94
N LEU A 181 -9.46 -12.10 2.48
CA LEU A 181 -9.05 -12.04 1.08
C LEU A 181 -7.87 -12.99 0.83
N GLY A 182 -7.92 -13.72 -0.27
CA GLY A 182 -6.89 -14.66 -0.69
C GLY A 182 -6.51 -14.47 -2.16
N VAL A 183 -5.46 -15.17 -2.58
CA VAL A 183 -4.97 -15.12 -3.97
C VAL A 183 -5.74 -16.13 -4.79
N SER A 184 -6.50 -15.71 -5.81
CA SER A 184 -7.30 -16.67 -6.59
C SER A 184 -6.46 -17.49 -7.57
N GLY A 185 -5.30 -16.95 -7.97
CA GLY A 185 -4.45 -17.46 -9.06
C GLY A 185 -5.01 -17.18 -10.46
N LEU A 186 -6.10 -16.42 -10.57
CA LEU A 186 -6.54 -15.76 -11.79
C LEU A 186 -5.92 -14.37 -11.91
N LEU A 187 -5.86 -13.88 -13.14
CA LEU A 187 -5.42 -12.54 -13.48
C LEU A 187 -6.43 -11.89 -14.43
N ARG A 188 -6.53 -10.56 -14.36
CA ARG A 188 -7.23 -9.72 -15.34
C ARG A 188 -6.35 -8.54 -15.70
N ASN A 189 -6.01 -8.38 -16.99
CA ASN A 189 -5.02 -7.39 -17.45
C ASN A 189 -3.65 -7.53 -16.74
N SER A 190 -3.21 -8.78 -16.51
CA SER A 190 -2.07 -9.16 -15.63
C SER A 190 -2.21 -8.80 -14.15
N ASP A 191 -3.26 -8.07 -13.76
CA ASP A 191 -3.47 -7.70 -12.38
C ASP A 191 -4.03 -8.86 -11.57
N LEU A 192 -3.63 -8.92 -10.30
CA LEU A 192 -4.04 -9.94 -9.34
C LEU A 192 -5.56 -9.94 -9.20
N VAL A 193 -6.18 -11.12 -9.36
CA VAL A 193 -7.57 -11.33 -8.92
C VAL A 193 -7.55 -11.98 -7.55
N MET A 194 -8.14 -11.31 -6.56
CA MET A 194 -8.34 -11.83 -5.22
C MET A 194 -9.64 -12.64 -5.15
N TRP A 195 -9.80 -13.42 -4.09
CA TRP A 195 -11.08 -14.06 -3.75
C TRP A 195 -11.38 -13.86 -2.27
N ASP A 196 -12.66 -13.80 -1.87
CA ASP A 196 -13.04 -13.81 -0.46
C ASP A 196 -13.54 -15.19 0.01
N ALA A 197 -13.17 -15.57 1.23
CA ALA A 197 -13.53 -16.87 1.78
C ALA A 197 -15.00 -16.99 2.25
N THR A 198 -15.73 -15.88 2.34
CA THR A 198 -17.11 -15.85 2.86
C THR A 198 -18.12 -16.19 1.78
N THR A 199 -18.02 -15.52 0.62
CA THR A 199 -18.96 -15.60 -0.50
C THR A 199 -18.36 -16.22 -1.75
N LEU A 200 -17.03 -16.45 -1.75
CA LEU A 200 -16.28 -16.92 -2.91
C LEU A 200 -16.36 -15.95 -4.10
N SER A 201 -16.62 -14.66 -3.85
CA SER A 201 -16.57 -13.63 -4.87
C SER A 201 -15.12 -13.36 -5.26
N LEU A 202 -14.93 -12.92 -6.51
CA LEU A 202 -13.64 -12.54 -7.06
C LEU A 202 -13.53 -11.02 -7.09
N TRP A 203 -12.34 -10.48 -6.80
CA TRP A 203 -12.12 -9.04 -6.66
C TRP A 203 -10.88 -8.60 -7.46
N GLN A 204 -10.98 -7.48 -8.15
CA GLN A 204 -9.83 -6.86 -8.82
C GLN A 204 -8.92 -6.21 -7.77
N GLN A 205 -7.64 -6.55 -7.73
CA GLN A 205 -6.72 -5.96 -6.77
C GLN A 205 -6.45 -4.49 -7.04
N LEU A 206 -6.34 -4.07 -8.30
CA LEU A 206 -6.01 -2.69 -8.63
C LEU A 206 -7.12 -1.68 -8.28
N THR A 207 -8.38 -2.07 -8.48
CA THR A 207 -9.53 -1.17 -8.28
C THR A 207 -10.33 -1.44 -7.00
N GLY A 208 -10.18 -2.63 -6.41
CA GLY A 208 -10.99 -3.09 -5.29
C GLY A 208 -12.41 -3.52 -5.67
N VAL A 209 -12.75 -3.57 -6.97
CA VAL A 209 -14.09 -3.92 -7.46
C VAL A 209 -14.30 -5.44 -7.47
N GLY A 210 -15.45 -5.90 -6.98
CA GLY A 210 -15.93 -7.26 -7.12
C GLY A 210 -16.20 -7.58 -8.59
N LEU A 211 -15.48 -8.54 -9.14
CA LEU A 211 -15.52 -8.97 -10.53
C LEU A 211 -16.62 -10.01 -10.80
N VAL A 212 -16.75 -11.00 -9.91
CA VAL A 212 -17.66 -12.15 -10.06
C VAL A 212 -18.21 -12.52 -8.69
N GLY A 213 -19.46 -12.98 -8.62
CA GLY A 213 -20.05 -13.51 -7.39
C GLY A 213 -21.06 -12.59 -6.72
N GLU A 214 -21.33 -12.87 -5.45
CA GLU A 214 -22.29 -12.13 -4.64
C GLU A 214 -22.00 -10.63 -4.63
N TYR A 215 -20.72 -10.28 -4.44
CA TYR A 215 -20.23 -8.91 -4.37
C TYR A 215 -19.81 -8.31 -5.73
N ALA A 216 -20.21 -8.92 -6.85
CA ALA A 216 -19.96 -8.33 -8.17
C ALA A 216 -20.51 -6.89 -8.24
N GLY A 217 -19.67 -5.94 -8.66
CA GLY A 217 -19.97 -4.52 -8.73
C GLY A 217 -19.78 -3.73 -7.42
N THR A 218 -19.54 -4.40 -6.29
CA THR A 218 -19.19 -3.75 -5.02
C THR A 218 -17.72 -3.32 -5.05
N GLN A 219 -17.37 -2.18 -4.45
CA GLN A 219 -15.98 -1.73 -4.33
C GLN A 219 -15.54 -1.73 -2.86
N LEU A 220 -14.35 -2.27 -2.60
CA LEU A 220 -13.67 -2.17 -1.32
C LEU A 220 -13.17 -0.74 -1.07
N ASP A 221 -13.25 -0.28 0.17
CA ASP A 221 -12.74 1.04 0.54
C ASP A 221 -11.20 1.00 0.56
N ILE A 222 -10.55 1.88 -0.23
CA ILE A 222 -9.09 1.95 -0.33
C ILE A 222 -8.53 2.80 0.82
N ILE A 223 -7.57 2.23 1.54
CA ILE A 223 -6.79 2.93 2.56
C ILE A 223 -5.50 3.43 1.90
N PRO A 224 -5.16 4.72 2.04
CA PRO A 224 -3.91 5.24 1.50
C PRO A 224 -2.69 4.46 1.97
N SER A 225 -1.85 4.09 1.02
CA SER A 225 -0.55 3.44 1.25
C SER A 225 0.48 3.99 0.28
N ALA A 226 1.74 4.04 0.69
CA ALA A 226 2.85 4.40 -0.20
C ALA A 226 3.90 3.29 -0.22
N ILE A 227 4.62 3.15 -1.34
CA ILE A 227 5.82 2.31 -1.39
C ILE A 227 7.00 3.20 -1.02
N VAL A 228 7.66 2.87 0.10
CA VAL A 228 8.78 3.65 0.66
C VAL A 228 9.97 2.74 0.93
N SER A 229 11.18 3.29 1.06
CA SER A 229 12.33 2.50 1.53
C SER A 229 12.23 2.21 3.03
N PHE A 230 12.84 1.12 3.47
CA PHE A 230 12.91 0.79 4.89
C PHE A 230 13.60 1.90 5.72
N GLU A 231 14.62 2.56 5.18
CA GLU A 231 15.31 3.68 5.83
C GLU A 231 14.40 4.91 6.01
N GLN A 232 13.60 5.24 4.99
CA GLN A 232 12.60 6.31 5.11
C GLN A 232 11.58 5.99 6.20
N PHE A 233 11.05 4.76 6.20
CA PHE A 233 10.15 4.29 7.24
C PHE A 233 10.80 4.35 8.63
N ALA A 234 12.02 3.84 8.78
CA ALA A 234 12.74 3.80 10.05
C ALA A 234 13.06 5.20 10.60
N THR A 235 13.37 6.15 9.71
CA THR A 235 13.70 7.54 10.08
C THR A 235 12.45 8.30 10.50
N ASP A 236 11.39 8.19 9.70
CA ASP A 236 10.17 8.98 9.90
C ASP A 236 9.23 8.35 10.95
N PHE A 237 9.38 7.05 11.22
CA PHE A 237 8.58 6.27 12.17
C PHE A 237 9.42 5.29 12.99
N PRO A 238 10.29 5.76 13.90
CA PRO A 238 11.14 4.89 14.71
C PRO A 238 10.37 3.92 15.62
N ASP A 239 9.16 4.31 16.05
CA ASP A 239 8.25 3.46 16.85
C ASP A 239 7.33 2.58 15.97
N GLY A 240 7.45 2.69 14.65
CA GLY A 240 6.70 1.89 13.69
C GLY A 240 7.01 0.40 13.78
N ARG A 241 6.14 -0.41 13.19
CA ARG A 241 6.20 -1.87 13.25
C ARG A 241 6.37 -2.45 11.85
N SER A 242 7.41 -3.25 11.63
CA SER A 242 7.63 -3.95 10.35
C SER A 242 7.02 -5.35 10.42
N LEU A 243 6.43 -5.83 9.32
CA LEU A 243 6.00 -7.22 9.19
C LEU A 243 7.22 -8.13 9.30
N ALA A 244 7.22 -9.01 10.30
CA ALA A 244 8.34 -9.87 10.59
C ALA A 244 8.45 -11.00 9.56
N ALA A 245 9.68 -11.37 9.18
CA ALA A 245 9.98 -12.48 8.29
C ALA A 245 9.38 -13.82 8.77
N GLU A 246 9.16 -14.00 10.07
CA GLU A 246 8.54 -15.21 10.60
C GLU A 246 7.07 -15.38 10.20
N SER A 247 6.37 -14.29 9.85
CA SER A 247 4.95 -14.28 9.47
C SER A 247 4.63 -15.20 8.29
N GLY A 248 5.58 -15.41 7.36
CA GLY A 248 5.40 -16.33 6.23
C GLY A 248 5.95 -17.74 6.47
N GLY A 249 6.09 -18.16 7.74
CA GLY A 249 6.47 -19.52 8.12
C GLY A 249 7.96 -19.73 8.40
N GLY A 250 8.73 -18.65 8.63
CA GLY A 250 10.06 -18.67 9.25
C GLY A 250 11.20 -19.40 8.52
N ARG A 251 11.00 -19.85 7.27
CA ARG A 251 11.99 -20.64 6.50
C ARG A 251 12.44 -20.01 5.20
N ARG A 252 11.98 -18.81 4.87
CA ARG A 252 12.28 -18.15 3.59
C ARG A 252 13.27 -17.02 3.82
N ALA A 253 14.30 -16.95 2.97
CA ALA A 253 15.11 -15.75 2.84
C ALA A 253 14.31 -14.74 2.01
N TYR A 254 13.60 -13.84 2.68
CA TYR A 254 12.99 -12.69 2.04
C TYR A 254 14.08 -11.72 1.56
N GLY A 255 13.77 -10.91 0.54
CA GLY A 255 14.75 -10.09 -0.18
C GLY A 255 15.26 -10.72 -1.50
N ILE A 256 14.91 -11.99 -1.77
CA ILE A 256 15.14 -12.63 -3.08
C ILE A 256 13.91 -12.49 -3.97
N ASN A 257 14.02 -11.68 -5.01
CA ASN A 257 12.99 -11.43 -6.03
C ASN A 257 12.84 -12.63 -6.99
N PRO A 258 11.64 -13.23 -7.12
CA PRO A 258 11.38 -14.29 -8.11
C PRO A 258 11.15 -13.78 -9.54
N TYR A 259 10.97 -12.47 -9.73
CA TYR A 259 10.69 -11.79 -10.99
C TYR A 259 11.93 -11.05 -11.55
N ARG A 260 13.11 -11.69 -11.49
CA ARG A 260 14.36 -11.05 -11.91
C ARG A 260 14.29 -10.52 -13.35
N GLY A 261 14.65 -9.26 -13.54
CA GLY A 261 14.73 -8.54 -14.81
C GLY A 261 13.36 -8.14 -15.35
N TYR A 262 12.30 -8.23 -14.54
CA TYR A 262 10.96 -7.99 -15.02
C TYR A 262 10.74 -6.50 -15.29
N SER A 263 11.05 -5.62 -14.33
CA SER A 263 10.85 -4.17 -14.47
C SER A 263 11.69 -3.51 -15.57
N THR A 264 12.72 -4.21 -16.08
CA THR A 264 13.60 -3.77 -17.17
C THR A 264 13.30 -4.48 -18.49
N SER A 265 12.28 -5.33 -18.54
CA SER A 265 11.88 -6.01 -19.77
C SER A 265 11.05 -5.10 -20.70
N GLU A 266 10.88 -5.52 -21.96
CA GLU A 266 10.11 -4.76 -22.95
C GLU A 266 8.60 -5.05 -22.88
N SER A 267 8.17 -6.14 -22.24
CA SER A 267 6.79 -6.60 -22.33
C SER A 267 6.27 -7.16 -21.01
N PRO A 268 5.05 -6.78 -20.60
CA PRO A 268 4.45 -7.30 -19.37
C PRO A 268 4.18 -8.80 -19.48
N PHE A 269 4.30 -9.50 -18.35
CA PHE A 269 3.99 -10.92 -18.29
C PHE A 269 2.49 -11.13 -18.19
N LEU A 270 2.00 -12.16 -18.90
CA LEU A 270 0.61 -12.61 -18.83
C LEU A 270 -0.41 -11.51 -19.13
N PHE A 271 -0.01 -10.50 -19.92
CA PHE A 271 -0.92 -9.45 -20.39
C PHE A 271 -1.56 -9.90 -21.69
N ALA A 272 -2.89 -9.82 -21.75
CA ALA A 272 -3.67 -10.07 -22.95
C ALA A 272 -4.45 -8.80 -23.27
N GLY A 273 -4.12 -8.14 -24.39
CA GLY A 273 -4.74 -6.89 -24.78
C GLY A 273 -3.82 -6.04 -25.64
N GLU A 274 -4.34 -4.89 -26.07
CA GLU A 274 -3.53 -3.86 -26.73
C GLU A 274 -2.82 -3.03 -25.65
N LEU A 275 -1.52 -2.80 -25.84
CA LEU A 275 -0.75 -1.92 -24.98
C LEU A 275 -0.95 -0.48 -25.43
N ASP A 276 -1.14 0.41 -24.45
CA ASP A 276 -1.15 1.85 -24.70
C ASP A 276 0.28 2.32 -25.03
N ASP A 277 0.45 2.93 -26.21
CA ASP A 277 1.74 3.30 -26.78
C ASP A 277 2.25 4.69 -26.37
N ARG A 278 1.51 5.43 -25.52
CA ARG A 278 1.94 6.73 -25.01
C ARG A 278 3.22 6.65 -24.18
N TYR A 279 3.43 5.54 -23.48
CA TYR A 279 4.62 5.26 -22.67
C TYR A 279 5.05 3.79 -22.76
N PRO A 280 6.34 3.46 -22.52
CA PRO A 280 6.77 2.07 -22.42
C PRO A 280 5.95 1.32 -21.36
N ALA A 281 5.50 0.10 -21.68
CA ALA A 281 4.58 -0.67 -20.85
C ALA A 281 5.02 -0.80 -19.38
N LEU A 282 6.31 -1.08 -19.14
CA LEU A 282 6.89 -1.25 -17.80
C LEU A 282 7.55 0.03 -17.24
N SER A 283 7.28 1.19 -17.84
CA SER A 283 7.60 2.46 -17.20
C SER A 283 6.68 2.68 -15.99
N ARG A 284 7.18 3.39 -14.96
CA ARG A 284 6.42 3.65 -13.73
C ARG A 284 5.67 4.96 -13.80
N VAL A 285 4.46 4.96 -13.26
CA VAL A 285 3.63 6.15 -13.11
C VAL A 285 3.10 6.25 -11.68
N VAL A 286 2.87 7.47 -11.22
CA VAL A 286 1.92 7.73 -10.15
C VAL A 286 0.57 7.96 -10.81
N GLY A 287 -0.37 7.06 -10.56
CA GLY A 287 -1.76 7.22 -10.97
C GLY A 287 -2.54 7.94 -9.89
N VAL A 288 -3.15 9.08 -10.23
CA VAL A 288 -4.07 9.83 -9.36
C VAL A 288 -5.47 9.68 -9.92
N ASP A 289 -6.41 9.34 -9.05
CA ASP A 289 -7.80 9.06 -9.43
C ASP A 289 -8.74 9.79 -8.47
N ILE A 290 -9.10 11.00 -8.87
CA ILE A 290 -9.93 11.94 -8.11
C ILE A 290 -10.97 12.46 -9.09
N GLY A 291 -12.08 11.75 -9.26
CA GLY A 291 -13.15 12.07 -10.23
C GLY A 291 -12.75 11.91 -11.71
N ALA A 292 -11.48 12.12 -12.03
CA ALA A 292 -10.84 11.86 -13.30
C ALA A 292 -9.45 11.25 -13.06
N GLY A 293 -9.10 10.25 -13.86
CA GLY A 293 -7.78 9.63 -13.85
C GLY A 293 -6.71 10.53 -14.49
N LYS A 294 -5.57 10.68 -13.83
CA LYS A 294 -4.37 11.29 -14.39
C LYS A 294 -3.11 10.54 -13.96
N ALA A 295 -2.24 10.24 -14.93
CA ALA A 295 -0.95 9.61 -14.68
C ALA A 295 0.20 10.63 -14.68
N TYR A 296 1.15 10.44 -13.78
CA TYR A 296 2.38 11.21 -13.67
C TYR A 296 3.57 10.26 -13.84
N PRO A 297 4.21 10.23 -15.03
CA PRO A 297 5.33 9.35 -15.27
C PRO A 297 6.52 9.67 -14.39
N PHE A 298 7.18 8.62 -13.86
CA PHE A 298 8.40 8.78 -13.07
C PHE A 298 9.50 9.48 -13.88
N SER A 299 9.53 9.33 -15.20
CA SER A 299 10.49 10.04 -16.07
C SER A 299 10.32 11.55 -16.06
N GLU A 300 9.09 12.04 -15.92
CA GLU A 300 8.81 13.48 -15.79
C GLU A 300 9.10 13.95 -14.37
N LEU A 301 8.65 13.19 -13.37
CA LEU A 301 8.92 13.49 -11.96
C LEU A 301 10.43 13.55 -11.66
N LYS A 302 11.24 12.67 -12.24
CA LYS A 302 12.72 12.69 -12.09
C LYS A 302 13.36 13.97 -12.63
N GLN A 303 12.73 14.67 -13.58
CA GLN A 303 13.29 15.90 -14.16
C GLN A 303 13.01 17.13 -13.31
N VAL A 304 11.83 17.20 -12.68
CA VAL A 304 11.36 18.40 -11.96
C VAL A 304 11.29 18.23 -10.44
N GLY A 305 11.31 16.99 -9.95
CA GLY A 305 11.21 16.61 -8.54
C GLY A 305 9.79 16.73 -7.96
N ALA A 306 9.09 17.84 -8.20
CA ALA A 306 7.72 18.07 -7.76
C ALA A 306 6.85 18.68 -8.87
N ILE A 307 5.63 18.17 -9.02
CA ILE A 307 4.62 18.64 -9.96
C ILE A 307 3.43 19.15 -9.16
N ASN A 308 3.20 20.46 -9.19
CA ASN A 308 1.99 21.08 -8.64
C ASN A 308 0.91 21.07 -9.72
N ASP A 309 -0.26 20.53 -9.42
CA ASP A 309 -1.32 20.31 -10.39
C ASP A 309 -2.71 20.50 -9.78
N THR A 310 -3.75 20.39 -10.62
CA THR A 310 -5.15 20.34 -10.22
C THR A 310 -5.85 19.21 -10.99
N VAL A 311 -6.43 18.26 -10.27
CA VAL A 311 -7.18 17.12 -10.82
C VAL A 311 -8.61 17.21 -10.31
N ASP A 312 -9.58 17.29 -11.22
CA ASP A 312 -11.01 17.49 -10.91
C ASP A 312 -11.29 18.60 -9.87
N GLY A 313 -10.54 19.71 -9.97
CA GLY A 313 -10.65 20.84 -9.05
C GLY A 313 -9.96 20.67 -7.69
N GLN A 314 -9.38 19.51 -7.38
CA GLN A 314 -8.54 19.31 -6.21
C GLN A 314 -7.08 19.69 -6.51
N ALA A 315 -6.53 20.61 -5.71
CA ALA A 315 -5.13 21.01 -5.80
C ALA A 315 -4.26 19.91 -5.20
N ILE A 316 -3.35 19.36 -6.00
CA ILE A 316 -2.44 18.29 -5.58
C ILE A 316 -0.99 18.63 -5.91
N VAL A 317 -0.07 18.03 -5.15
CA VAL A 317 1.34 17.92 -5.53
C VAL A 317 1.71 16.45 -5.68
N VAL A 318 2.41 16.11 -6.76
CA VAL A 318 3.00 14.79 -6.96
C VAL A 318 4.50 14.96 -7.00
N TRP A 319 5.23 14.24 -6.15
CA TRP A 319 6.69 14.32 -6.15
C TRP A 319 7.36 12.95 -6.11
N LEU A 320 8.63 12.93 -6.50
CA LEU A 320 9.50 11.76 -6.45
C LEU A 320 10.82 12.14 -5.78
N ALA A 321 11.22 11.36 -4.78
CA ALA A 321 12.47 11.55 -4.05
C ALA A 321 12.99 10.25 -3.44
N GLY A 322 14.23 10.26 -2.96
CA GLY A 322 14.87 9.14 -2.29
C GLY A 322 15.35 8.04 -3.24
N ASP A 323 15.89 6.98 -2.66
CA ASP A 323 16.69 5.94 -3.33
C ASP A 323 16.08 4.54 -3.22
N THR A 324 14.78 4.45 -2.96
CA THR A 324 14.02 3.20 -2.85
C THR A 324 14.38 2.24 -3.98
N ALA A 325 14.77 1.02 -3.63
CA ALA A 325 15.19 0.01 -4.59
C ALA A 325 14.00 -0.61 -5.32
N ASP A 326 14.22 -1.04 -6.55
CA ASP A 326 13.26 -1.78 -7.36
C ASP A 326 13.07 -3.21 -6.81
N ALA A 327 11.84 -3.58 -6.44
CA ALA A 327 11.54 -4.94 -5.97
C ALA A 327 11.62 -6.02 -7.06
N LEU A 328 11.66 -5.61 -8.34
CA LEU A 328 11.42 -6.46 -9.52
C LEU A 328 12.57 -6.44 -10.54
N ASP A 329 13.70 -5.83 -10.20
CA ASP A 329 14.88 -5.71 -11.06
C ASP A 329 15.88 -6.86 -10.85
N ASP A 330 16.80 -6.79 -9.89
CA ASP A 330 17.76 -7.88 -9.68
C ASP A 330 17.19 -8.99 -8.78
N GLN A 331 17.91 -10.10 -8.66
CA GLN A 331 17.58 -11.22 -7.79
C GLN A 331 17.59 -10.82 -6.32
N ALA A 332 18.51 -9.95 -5.91
CA ALA A 332 18.56 -9.41 -4.56
C ALA A 332 18.01 -7.98 -4.59
N ILE A 333 16.92 -7.74 -3.87
CA ILE A 333 16.21 -6.45 -3.88
C ILE A 333 17.13 -5.33 -3.36
N ALA A 334 17.92 -5.61 -2.32
CA ALA A 334 18.82 -4.64 -1.69
C ALA A 334 19.88 -4.01 -2.63
N ILE A 335 20.19 -4.64 -3.77
CA ILE A 335 21.17 -4.13 -4.76
C ILE A 335 20.53 -3.74 -6.09
N SER A 336 19.19 -3.78 -6.16
CA SER A 336 18.46 -3.42 -7.37
C SER A 336 18.57 -1.92 -7.68
N GLN A 337 18.28 -1.54 -8.93
CA GLN A 337 18.31 -0.14 -9.33
C GLN A 337 17.41 0.74 -8.46
N GLU A 338 17.74 2.02 -8.38
CA GLU A 338 17.00 3.01 -7.60
C GLU A 338 15.84 3.58 -8.44
N ILE A 339 14.63 3.46 -7.89
CA ILE A 339 13.41 3.96 -8.53
C ILE A 339 12.85 5.19 -7.81
N GLY A 340 13.15 5.32 -6.52
CA GLY A 340 12.67 6.39 -5.65
C GLY A 340 11.26 6.14 -5.10
N THR A 341 10.84 7.02 -4.20
CA THR A 341 9.51 7.05 -3.57
C THR A 341 8.69 8.16 -4.19
N ALA A 342 7.58 7.80 -4.82
CA ALA A 342 6.65 8.75 -5.38
C ALA A 342 5.34 8.78 -4.58
N VAL A 343 4.88 9.98 -4.23
CA VAL A 343 3.68 10.18 -3.42
C VAL A 343 2.93 11.40 -3.94
N ALA A 344 1.61 11.33 -3.90
CA ALA A 344 0.73 12.46 -4.17
C ALA A 344 0.08 12.97 -2.89
N PHE A 345 0.01 14.30 -2.73
CA PHE A 345 -0.58 14.97 -1.58
C PHE A 345 -1.62 15.99 -2.02
N ASP A 346 -2.61 16.20 -1.16
CA ASP A 346 -3.39 17.44 -1.17
C ASP A 346 -2.47 18.59 -0.74
N ARG A 347 -2.39 19.63 -1.56
CA ARG A 347 -1.54 20.80 -1.28
C ARG A 347 -2.27 21.96 -0.62
N VAL A 348 -3.48 21.74 -0.11
CA VAL A 348 -4.22 22.73 0.69
C VAL A 348 -4.01 22.47 2.18
N VAL A 349 -3.35 23.41 2.85
CA VAL A 349 -3.09 23.38 4.30
C VAL A 349 -3.81 24.55 4.95
N ASP A 350 -4.66 24.28 5.94
CA ASP A 350 -5.45 25.30 6.66
C ASP A 350 -6.22 26.28 5.75
N GLY A 351 -6.68 25.78 4.60
CA GLY A 351 -7.41 26.56 3.59
C GLY A 351 -6.52 27.38 2.64
N GLN A 352 -5.20 27.28 2.76
CA GLN A 352 -4.23 27.88 1.86
C GLN A 352 -3.67 26.85 0.88
N GLU A 353 -3.81 27.13 -0.40
CA GLU A 353 -3.14 26.35 -1.45
C GLU A 353 -1.64 26.67 -1.47
N LEU A 354 -0.82 25.63 -1.29
CA LEU A 354 0.64 25.69 -1.31
C LEU A 354 1.18 25.28 -2.68
N SER A 355 2.37 25.77 -3.03
CA SER A 355 3.13 25.37 -4.21
C SER A 355 4.50 24.90 -3.77
N PHE A 356 4.94 23.74 -4.27
CA PHE A 356 6.17 23.10 -3.82
C PHE A 356 7.26 23.10 -4.89
N THR A 357 8.50 23.33 -4.46
CA THR A 357 9.70 23.15 -5.27
C THR A 357 10.59 22.09 -4.64
N ALA A 358 11.08 21.14 -5.43
CA ALA A 358 12.05 20.15 -4.97
C ALA A 358 13.44 20.79 -4.78
N THR A 359 14.18 20.30 -3.80
CA THR A 359 15.57 20.68 -3.53
C THR A 359 16.52 19.53 -3.84
N ASP A 360 17.83 19.80 -3.91
CA ASP A 360 18.87 18.79 -4.19
C ASP A 360 19.06 17.73 -3.07
N SER A 361 18.22 17.73 -2.03
CA SER A 361 18.43 16.97 -0.79
C SER A 361 17.26 16.08 -0.36
N ASP A 362 16.43 15.61 -1.31
CA ASP A 362 15.20 14.85 -1.03
C ASP A 362 14.28 15.58 -0.03
N ARG A 363 14.17 16.90 -0.25
CA ARG A 363 13.31 17.81 0.51
C ARG A 363 12.56 18.73 -0.44
N PHE A 364 11.42 19.20 0.02
CA PHE A 364 10.54 20.10 -0.73
C PHE A 364 10.34 21.38 0.06
N VAL A 365 10.24 22.51 -0.62
CA VAL A 365 9.99 23.81 0.02
C VAL A 365 8.69 24.38 -0.54
N ASP A 366 7.80 24.83 0.33
CA ASP A 366 6.62 25.57 -0.13
C ASP A 366 6.93 27.06 -0.35
N ASP A 367 6.42 27.63 -1.44
CA ASP A 367 6.71 29.01 -1.85
C ASP A 367 6.06 30.06 -0.93
N GLN A 368 5.02 29.67 -0.20
CA GLN A 368 4.17 30.58 0.56
C GLN A 368 4.74 30.91 1.95
N THR A 369 5.29 29.90 2.63
CA THR A 369 5.82 30.01 3.99
C THR A 369 7.32 29.73 4.06
N GLY A 370 7.87 29.08 3.04
CA GLY A 370 9.27 28.65 3.02
C GLY A 370 9.55 27.46 3.93
N SER A 371 8.52 26.72 4.36
CA SER A 371 8.69 25.53 5.19
C SER A 371 9.31 24.40 4.38
N ILE A 372 10.09 23.55 5.07
CA ILE A 372 10.80 22.42 4.46
C ILE A 372 10.04 21.14 4.80
N TRP A 373 9.80 20.31 3.80
CA TRP A 373 8.96 19.12 3.89
C TRP A 373 9.76 17.85 3.58
N SER A 374 9.49 16.79 4.34
CA SER A 374 10.03 15.44 4.10
C SER A 374 9.37 14.78 2.89
N VAL A 375 9.93 13.65 2.44
CA VAL A 375 9.37 12.84 1.34
C VAL A 375 7.94 12.36 1.63
N LEU A 376 7.61 12.17 2.91
CA LEU A 376 6.29 11.72 3.36
C LEU A 376 5.35 12.88 3.74
N GLY A 377 5.72 14.11 3.39
CA GLY A 377 4.85 15.28 3.52
C GLY A 377 4.76 15.83 4.95
N LEU A 378 5.74 15.55 5.81
CA LEU A 378 5.86 16.21 7.12
C LEU A 378 6.69 17.48 6.96
N ALA A 379 6.18 18.62 7.41
CA ALA A 379 6.98 19.83 7.56
C ALA A 379 7.97 19.63 8.71
N VAL A 380 9.26 19.65 8.39
CA VAL A 380 10.38 19.39 9.32
C VAL A 380 11.12 20.66 9.75
N ASP A 381 10.84 21.78 9.11
CA ASP A 381 11.39 23.10 9.45
C ASP A 381 10.50 24.21 8.85
N GLY A 382 10.61 25.42 9.40
CA GLY A 382 9.86 26.60 8.95
C GLY A 382 8.54 26.85 9.68
N GLU A 383 7.70 27.71 9.10
CA GLU A 383 6.46 28.19 9.74
C GLU A 383 5.45 27.06 10.01
N LEU A 384 5.40 26.07 9.12
CA LEU A 384 4.48 24.95 9.18
C LEU A 384 5.07 23.72 9.87
N GLU A 385 6.22 23.82 10.55
CA GLU A 385 6.88 22.68 11.24
C GLU A 385 5.89 21.84 12.07
N GLY A 386 5.94 20.52 11.89
CA GLY A 386 5.02 19.54 12.49
C GLY A 386 3.73 19.31 11.71
N THR A 387 3.42 20.12 10.70
CA THR A 387 2.24 19.92 9.85
C THR A 387 2.43 18.74 8.92
N GLN A 388 1.39 17.93 8.77
CA GLN A 388 1.37 16.79 7.85
C GLN A 388 0.46 17.07 6.66
N LEU A 389 0.98 16.89 5.44
CA LEU A 389 0.15 16.88 4.25
C LEU A 389 -0.77 15.66 4.23
N ARG A 390 -2.02 15.88 3.84
CA ARG A 390 -2.96 14.81 3.53
C ARG A 390 -2.56 14.15 2.22
N LEU A 391 -2.64 12.82 2.15
CA LEU A 391 -2.41 12.12 0.90
C LEU A 391 -3.54 12.45 -0.09
N ALA A 392 -3.17 12.59 -1.36
CA ALA A 392 -4.15 12.51 -2.43
C ALA A 392 -4.38 11.02 -2.76
N PRO A 393 -5.58 10.61 -3.19
CA PRO A 393 -5.81 9.25 -3.69
C PRO A 393 -4.88 8.94 -4.86
N HIS A 394 -3.89 8.07 -4.62
CA HIS A 394 -2.90 7.71 -5.63
C HIS A 394 -2.42 6.27 -5.47
N ARG A 395 -1.76 5.79 -6.52
CA ARG A 395 -1.12 4.48 -6.60
C ARG A 395 0.11 4.56 -7.48
N ASN A 396 1.09 3.71 -7.18
CA ASN A 396 2.30 3.57 -7.98
C ASN A 396 2.21 2.24 -8.72
N GLU A 397 2.44 2.25 -10.03
CA GLU A 397 2.30 1.06 -10.86
C GLU A 397 3.04 1.19 -12.18
N PHE A 398 3.10 0.09 -12.94
CA PHE A 398 3.53 0.12 -14.33
C PHE A 398 2.45 0.72 -15.23
N TRP A 399 2.89 1.46 -16.26
CA TRP A 399 2.03 2.16 -17.21
C TRP A 399 0.97 1.26 -17.84
N PHE A 400 1.34 0.04 -18.25
CA PHE A 400 0.40 -0.86 -18.90
C PHE A 400 -0.78 -1.22 -17.98
N ALA A 401 -0.53 -1.36 -16.67
CA ALA A 401 -1.57 -1.67 -15.70
C ALA A 401 -2.50 -0.46 -15.58
N TRP A 402 -1.95 0.73 -15.35
CA TRP A 402 -2.74 1.96 -15.22
C TRP A 402 -3.61 2.17 -16.47
N ALA A 403 -3.01 2.12 -17.66
CA ALA A 403 -3.72 2.35 -18.91
C ALA A 403 -4.81 1.31 -19.19
N ALA A 404 -4.65 0.06 -18.72
CA ALA A 404 -5.66 -0.99 -18.89
C ALA A 404 -6.92 -0.77 -18.05
N PHE A 405 -6.83 -0.05 -16.93
CA PHE A 405 -7.97 0.24 -16.06
C PHE A 405 -8.48 1.68 -16.20
N PHE A 406 -7.63 2.61 -16.63
CA PHE A 406 -7.92 4.03 -16.78
C PHE A 406 -7.59 4.50 -18.20
N ALA A 407 -8.20 3.88 -19.20
CA ALA A 407 -7.91 4.14 -20.62
C ALA A 407 -8.10 5.62 -21.01
N ASP A 408 -9.11 6.27 -20.44
CA ASP A 408 -9.41 7.70 -20.67
C ASP A 408 -8.57 8.66 -19.81
N ALA A 409 -7.67 8.14 -18.96
CA ALA A 409 -6.83 8.98 -18.12
C ALA A 409 -5.91 9.86 -18.97
N THR A 410 -5.80 11.11 -18.54
CA THR A 410 -4.81 12.04 -19.08
C THR A 410 -3.42 11.68 -18.55
N VAL A 411 -2.37 12.12 -19.24
CA VAL A 411 -1.00 11.94 -18.78
C VAL A 411 -0.34 13.30 -18.66
N TYR A 412 0.34 13.54 -17.54
CA TYR A 412 1.09 14.77 -17.35
C TYR A 412 2.19 14.90 -18.42
N GLY A 413 2.29 16.09 -19.02
CA GLY A 413 3.27 16.41 -20.08
C GLY A 413 2.88 15.94 -21.48
N GLY A 414 1.73 15.26 -21.64
CA GLY A 414 1.20 14.74 -22.91
C GLY A 414 0.15 15.61 -23.59
#